data_AF-A0A1Y6KFH5-F1
#
_entry.id   AF-A0A1Y6KFH5-F1
#
_cell.length_a   1.000
_cell.length_b   1.000
_cell.length_c   1.000
_cell.angle_alpha   90.00
_cell.angle_beta   90.00
_cell.angle_gamma   90.00
#
_symmetry.space_group_name_H-M   'P 1'
#
loop_
_entity.id
_entity.type
_entity.pdbx_description
1 polymer ?
#
loop_
_entity_poly.entity_id
_entity_poly.type
_entity_poly.pdbx_seq_one_letter_code
_entity_poly.pdbx_strand_id
1 'polypeptide(L)'
;MSGHPLLRAVTTWSGRQPTQVAFEALGFGLHRIWQDRVVQFCGEEQSNLVNRYWDETARETMQTLGKSAPDQRVFQIEPEYRSSFLDELFAARDFLEPDYPYPSLIKCLFHRFKRIWVDTAFREAEVAFFDEAHKAETDRFAVQTTGWTGRKREVIPFVDAFCKSLDFKALRKCWRKNIGDLVFEVSVDLGGNPSCITPPLKFKIYHADERDFVYDLQGGLALERLVPGFEEYARCRDAADYVLGVKAHIELFNVIADSFSSSPA
;
A
#
# COMPACT_ATOMS: atom_id res chain seq x y z
N MET A 1 -24.47 10.77 -5.17
CA MET A 1 -23.27 10.13 -4.58
C MET A 1 -22.70 10.89 -3.39
N SER A 2 -23.10 12.15 -3.17
CA SER A 2 -22.73 13.02 -2.03
C SER A 2 -23.36 12.65 -0.67
N GLY A 3 -23.66 11.38 -0.44
CA GLY A 3 -24.48 10.96 0.71
C GLY A 3 -23.89 9.85 1.58
N HIS A 4 -22.79 9.21 1.17
CA HIS A 4 -22.25 8.07 1.92
C HIS A 4 -21.18 8.57 2.93
N PRO A 5 -21.41 8.45 4.25
CA PRO A 5 -20.48 8.85 5.29
C PRO A 5 -19.02 8.43 5.05
N LEU A 6 -18.77 7.18 4.66
CA LEU A 6 -17.42 6.72 4.34
C LEU A 6 -16.77 7.49 3.19
N LEU A 7 -17.49 7.72 2.08
CA LEU A 7 -16.95 8.48 0.94
C LEU A 7 -16.61 9.92 1.32
N ARG A 8 -17.47 10.56 2.14
CA ARG A 8 -17.19 11.89 2.67
C ARG A 8 -15.94 11.87 3.56
N ALA A 9 -15.85 10.91 4.47
CA ALA A 9 -14.74 10.83 5.41
C ALA A 9 -13.38 10.64 4.72
N VAL A 10 -13.28 9.78 3.70
CA VAL A 10 -12.00 9.56 2.98
C VAL A 10 -11.52 10.79 2.21
N THR A 11 -12.38 11.78 1.95
CA THR A 11 -11.96 13.04 1.30
C THR A 11 -11.08 13.91 2.19
N THR A 12 -11.12 13.70 3.51
CA THR A 12 -10.31 14.45 4.49
C THR A 12 -8.90 13.87 4.66
N TRP A 13 -8.59 12.77 3.97
CA TRP A 13 -7.24 12.19 3.99
C TRP A 13 -6.21 13.21 3.49
N SER A 14 -5.14 13.39 4.26
CA SER A 14 -4.10 14.41 4.01
C SER A 14 -3.22 14.12 2.79
N GLY A 15 -3.33 12.92 2.21
CA GLY A 15 -2.63 12.53 1.00
C GLY A 15 -1.40 11.64 1.25
N ARG A 16 -0.75 11.25 0.14
CA ARG A 16 0.41 10.34 0.15
C ARG A 16 1.58 10.92 0.94
N GLN A 17 2.03 12.13 0.64
CA GLN A 17 3.28 12.67 1.21
C GLN A 17 3.25 12.71 2.75
N PRO A 18 2.22 13.27 3.41
CA PRO A 18 2.16 13.24 4.89
C PRO A 18 2.11 11.81 5.45
N THR A 19 1.39 10.90 4.79
CA THR A 19 1.31 9.49 5.17
C THR A 19 2.68 8.81 5.10
N GLN A 20 3.44 9.06 4.02
CA GLN A 20 4.78 8.54 3.84
C GLN A 20 5.75 9.06 4.89
N VAL A 21 5.78 10.37 5.11
CA VAL A 21 6.66 10.98 6.13
C VAL A 21 6.36 10.41 7.51
N ALA A 22 5.09 10.24 7.86
CA ALA A 22 4.72 9.64 9.14
C ALA A 22 5.15 8.16 9.24
N PHE A 23 5.05 7.40 8.16
CA PHE A 23 5.50 6.00 8.12
C PHE A 23 7.03 5.88 8.19
N GLU A 24 7.76 6.75 7.50
CA GLU A 24 9.23 6.85 7.56
C GLU A 24 9.70 7.24 8.96
N ALA A 25 8.97 8.09 9.67
CA ALA A 25 9.27 8.49 11.05
C ALA A 25 9.19 7.30 12.04
N LEU A 26 8.41 6.26 11.73
CA LEU A 26 8.39 4.99 12.47
C LEU A 26 9.59 4.08 12.14
N GLY A 27 10.40 4.50 11.17
CA GLY A 27 11.61 3.85 10.72
C GLY A 27 11.49 3.23 9.33
N PHE A 28 10.31 2.90 8.83
CA PHE A 28 10.16 2.10 7.60
C PHE A 28 10.64 2.83 6.34
N GLY A 29 11.65 2.30 5.64
CA GLY A 29 12.35 2.98 4.54
C GLY A 29 12.35 2.29 3.19
N LEU A 30 11.92 1.02 3.08
CA LEU A 30 12.03 0.26 1.81
C LEU A 30 11.28 0.92 0.65
N HIS A 31 10.09 1.47 0.92
CA HIS A 31 9.29 2.18 -0.07
C HIS A 31 10.00 3.44 -0.62
N ARG A 32 10.71 4.19 0.23
CA ARG A 32 11.52 5.36 -0.16
C ARG A 32 12.68 4.93 -1.04
N ILE A 33 13.41 3.90 -0.63
CA ILE A 33 14.52 3.33 -1.39
C ILE A 33 14.04 2.91 -2.80
N TRP A 34 12.86 2.30 -2.90
CA TRP A 34 12.26 1.96 -4.18
C TRP A 34 11.94 3.19 -5.04
N GLN A 35 11.35 4.22 -4.44
CA GLN A 35 11.03 5.46 -5.15
C GLN A 35 12.28 6.13 -5.69
N ASP A 36 13.35 6.19 -4.90
CA ASP A 36 14.62 6.80 -5.31
C ASP A 36 15.24 6.05 -6.49
N ARG A 37 15.20 4.71 -6.49
CA ARG A 37 15.63 3.90 -7.65
C ARG A 37 14.79 4.15 -8.89
N VAL A 38 13.48 4.29 -8.73
CA VAL A 38 12.57 4.58 -9.83
C VAL A 38 12.86 5.95 -10.43
N VAL A 39 13.08 6.96 -9.59
CA VAL A 39 13.48 8.31 -10.03
C VAL A 39 14.84 8.25 -10.73
N GLN A 40 15.82 7.57 -10.16
CA GLN A 40 17.14 7.38 -10.78
C GLN A 40 17.03 6.72 -12.17
N PHE A 41 16.16 5.70 -12.31
CA PHE A 41 15.91 5.05 -13.60
C PHE A 41 15.23 5.98 -14.60
N CYS A 42 14.26 6.77 -14.13
CA CYS A 42 13.51 7.71 -14.96
C CYS A 42 14.31 8.97 -15.36
N GLY A 43 15.37 9.29 -14.61
CA GLY A 43 16.09 10.56 -14.69
C GLY A 43 15.59 11.54 -13.64
N GLU A 44 16.51 12.22 -12.95
CA GLU A 44 16.20 13.19 -11.89
C GLU A 44 15.31 14.35 -12.37
N GLU A 45 15.41 14.71 -13.65
CA GLU A 45 14.56 15.71 -14.29
C GLU A 45 13.08 15.29 -14.35
N GLN A 46 12.79 13.99 -14.26
CA GLN A 46 11.43 13.45 -14.23
C GLN A 46 10.85 13.31 -12.81
N SER A 47 11.65 13.58 -11.76
CA SER A 47 11.25 13.40 -10.37
C SER A 47 9.92 14.08 -10.01
N ASN A 48 9.74 15.33 -10.44
CA ASN A 48 8.51 16.10 -10.19
C ASN A 48 7.29 15.48 -10.90
N LEU A 49 7.46 15.00 -12.13
CA LEU A 49 6.39 14.36 -12.90
C LEU A 49 5.95 13.06 -12.23
N VAL A 50 6.92 12.22 -11.85
CA VAL A 50 6.68 10.93 -11.20
C VAL A 50 6.01 11.12 -9.83
N ASN A 51 6.51 12.05 -9.01
CA ASN A 51 5.92 12.33 -7.70
C ASN A 51 4.48 12.85 -7.82
N ARG A 52 4.22 13.78 -8.75
CA ARG A 52 2.86 14.27 -9.00
C ARG A 52 1.94 13.13 -9.45
N TYR A 53 2.39 12.28 -10.37
CA TYR A 53 1.62 11.12 -10.81
C TYR A 53 1.25 10.18 -9.65
N TRP A 54 2.18 9.93 -8.71
CA TRP A 54 1.91 9.14 -7.51
C TRP A 54 0.93 9.82 -6.56
N ASP A 55 1.06 11.13 -6.32
CA ASP A 55 0.16 11.90 -5.47
C ASP A 55 -1.29 11.87 -6.00
N GLU A 56 -1.44 12.06 -7.31
CA GLU A 56 -2.74 12.05 -7.99
C GLU A 56 -3.38 10.65 -7.97
N THR A 57 -2.59 9.61 -8.24
CA THR A 57 -3.02 8.21 -8.21
C THR A 57 -3.46 7.79 -6.81
N ALA A 58 -2.71 8.19 -5.78
CA ALA A 58 -3.03 7.90 -4.39
C ALA A 58 -4.35 8.57 -3.98
N ARG A 59 -4.55 9.83 -4.37
CA ARG A 59 -5.77 10.58 -4.04
C ARG A 59 -7.01 9.97 -4.69
N GLU A 60 -6.95 9.64 -5.99
CA GLU A 60 -8.06 8.94 -6.66
C GLU A 60 -8.31 7.56 -6.03
N THR A 61 -7.26 6.81 -5.70
CA THR A 61 -7.40 5.49 -5.05
C THR A 61 -8.11 5.61 -3.69
N MET A 62 -7.74 6.59 -2.86
CA MET A 62 -8.39 6.83 -1.57
C MET A 62 -9.87 7.18 -1.73
N GLN A 63 -10.20 8.13 -2.61
CA GLN A 63 -11.58 8.60 -2.78
C GLN A 63 -12.50 7.61 -3.50
N THR A 64 -11.92 6.62 -4.19
CA THR A 64 -12.66 5.54 -4.84
C THR A 64 -12.74 4.27 -3.99
N LEU A 65 -12.25 4.34 -2.75
CA LEU A 65 -12.14 3.19 -1.83
C LEU A 65 -11.40 2.01 -2.47
N GLY A 66 -10.34 2.31 -3.22
CA GLY A 66 -9.54 1.34 -3.95
C GLY A 66 -10.24 0.71 -5.17
N LYS A 67 -11.51 1.03 -5.43
CA LYS A 67 -12.31 0.46 -6.53
C LYS A 67 -12.15 1.25 -7.83
N SER A 68 -10.90 1.54 -8.17
CA SER A 68 -10.52 2.20 -9.41
C SER A 68 -9.29 1.55 -10.02
N ALA A 69 -9.10 1.79 -11.31
CA ALA A 69 -7.86 1.58 -12.02
C ALA A 69 -7.44 2.92 -12.64
N PRO A 70 -6.69 3.76 -11.89
CA PRO A 70 -6.33 5.11 -12.34
C PRO A 70 -5.59 5.12 -13.69
N ASP A 71 -4.73 4.13 -13.96
CA ASP A 71 -4.00 4.02 -15.23
C ASP A 71 -4.86 3.62 -16.45
N GLN A 72 -6.06 3.14 -16.19
CA GLN A 72 -7.05 2.79 -17.21
C GLN A 72 -8.20 3.79 -17.27
N ARG A 73 -8.22 4.76 -16.35
CA ARG A 73 -9.36 5.67 -16.12
C ARG A 73 -10.69 4.93 -15.91
N VAL A 74 -10.65 3.75 -15.26
CA VAL A 74 -11.85 2.95 -14.94
C VAL A 74 -12.20 3.11 -13.47
N PHE A 75 -13.45 3.47 -13.18
CA PHE A 75 -13.93 3.77 -11.83
C PHE A 75 -15.21 2.98 -11.56
N GLN A 76 -15.20 2.13 -10.53
CA GLN A 76 -16.43 1.46 -10.07
C GLN A 76 -17.19 2.32 -9.06
N ILE A 77 -16.46 3.17 -8.35
CA ILE A 77 -16.99 4.26 -7.52
C ILE A 77 -16.43 5.55 -8.13
N GLU A 78 -17.32 6.45 -8.54
CA GLU A 78 -16.93 7.79 -8.98
C GLU A 78 -16.35 8.59 -7.81
N PRO A 79 -15.13 9.13 -7.93
CA PRO A 79 -14.57 10.00 -6.91
C PRO A 79 -15.15 11.40 -6.97
N GLU A 80 -15.14 12.13 -5.85
CA GLU A 80 -15.40 13.58 -5.87
C GLU A 80 -14.27 14.34 -6.56
N TYR A 81 -13.03 13.86 -6.38
CA TYR A 81 -11.85 14.34 -7.07
C TYR A 81 -11.46 13.44 -8.24
N ARG A 82 -11.51 14.00 -9.45
CA ARG A 82 -10.95 13.38 -10.65
C ARG A 82 -9.78 14.22 -11.15
N SER A 83 -8.62 13.59 -11.29
CA SER A 83 -7.39 14.27 -11.67
C SER A 83 -7.39 14.60 -13.16
N SER A 84 -7.50 15.89 -13.50
CA SER A 84 -7.33 16.35 -14.88
C SER A 84 -5.94 16.05 -15.42
N PHE A 85 -4.92 16.06 -14.55
CA PHE A 85 -3.56 15.69 -14.90
C PHE A 85 -3.45 14.23 -15.35
N LEU A 86 -4.10 13.28 -14.65
CA LEU A 86 -4.12 11.89 -15.08
C LEU A 86 -4.97 11.70 -16.36
N ASP A 87 -6.05 12.45 -16.54
CA ASP A 87 -6.81 12.45 -17.78
C ASP A 87 -5.96 12.95 -18.98
N GLU A 88 -5.18 14.03 -18.80
CA GLU A 88 -4.26 14.55 -19.81
C GLU A 88 -3.16 13.55 -20.16
N LEU A 89 -2.52 12.92 -19.16
CA LEU A 89 -1.52 11.88 -19.40
C LEU A 89 -2.09 10.66 -20.13
N PHE A 90 -3.30 10.24 -19.75
CA PHE A 90 -3.98 9.11 -20.41
C PHE A 90 -4.29 9.43 -21.88
N ALA A 91 -4.77 10.64 -22.17
CA ALA A 91 -5.07 11.09 -23.53
C ALA A 91 -3.80 11.26 -24.39
N ALA A 92 -2.70 11.70 -23.79
CA ALA A 92 -1.43 11.93 -24.47
C ALA A 92 -0.57 10.66 -24.67
N ARG A 93 -0.98 9.51 -24.11
CA ARG A 93 -0.17 8.28 -24.11
C ARG A 93 0.08 7.78 -25.53
N ASP A 94 1.35 7.80 -25.95
CA ASP A 94 1.81 7.36 -27.27
C ASP A 94 2.41 5.93 -27.29
N PHE A 95 2.48 5.25 -26.13
CA PHE A 95 3.25 4.03 -25.92
C PHE A 95 2.41 2.80 -25.55
N LEU A 96 1.29 2.58 -26.25
CA LEU A 96 0.45 1.41 -26.01
C LEU A 96 1.07 0.12 -26.57
N GLU A 97 1.35 -0.84 -25.68
CA GLU A 97 1.80 -2.17 -26.07
C GLU A 97 0.75 -3.22 -25.68
N PRO A 98 0.14 -3.94 -26.65
CA PRO A 98 -0.93 -4.91 -26.38
C PRO A 98 -0.58 -6.02 -25.37
N ASP A 99 0.71 -6.38 -25.28
CA ASP A 99 1.19 -7.42 -24.38
C ASP A 99 1.29 -6.97 -22.91
N TYR A 100 1.08 -5.67 -22.62
CA TYR A 100 1.13 -5.10 -21.28
C TYR A 100 -0.22 -4.44 -20.97
N PRO A 101 -1.19 -5.20 -20.42
CA PRO A 101 -2.59 -4.75 -20.34
C PRO A 101 -2.82 -3.54 -19.43
N TYR A 102 -1.85 -3.16 -18.57
CA TYR A 102 -1.99 -2.09 -17.58
C TYR A 102 -0.75 -1.20 -17.47
N PRO A 103 -0.35 -0.50 -18.56
CA PRO A 103 0.85 0.30 -18.54
C PRO A 103 0.62 1.58 -17.75
N SER A 104 1.57 1.95 -16.88
CA SER A 104 1.58 3.24 -16.20
C SER A 104 1.44 4.38 -17.21
N LEU A 105 0.79 5.48 -16.81
CA LEU A 105 0.63 6.66 -17.67
C LEU A 105 1.94 7.42 -17.92
N ILE A 106 3.00 7.11 -17.17
CA ILE A 106 4.32 7.69 -17.36
C ILE A 106 5.23 6.70 -18.10
N LYS A 107 5.76 7.14 -19.24
CA LYS A 107 6.57 6.31 -20.16
C LYS A 107 7.78 5.65 -19.49
N CYS A 108 8.50 6.39 -18.63
CA CYS A 108 9.66 5.84 -17.94
C CYS A 108 9.29 4.76 -16.92
N LEU A 109 8.15 4.90 -16.21
CA LEU A 109 7.64 3.89 -15.29
C LEU A 109 7.23 2.62 -16.04
N PHE A 110 6.55 2.79 -17.18
CA PHE A 110 6.23 1.69 -18.08
C PHE A 110 7.50 0.97 -18.58
N HIS A 111 8.50 1.71 -19.05
CA HIS A 111 9.77 1.13 -19.50
C HIS A 111 10.50 0.37 -18.37
N ARG A 112 10.47 0.89 -17.14
CA ARG A 112 11.04 0.18 -15.99
C ARG A 112 10.31 -1.13 -15.74
N PHE A 113 8.97 -1.10 -15.68
CA PHE A 113 8.15 -2.29 -15.48
C PHE A 113 8.42 -3.34 -16.56
N LYS A 114 8.42 -2.92 -17.83
CA LYS A 114 8.77 -3.78 -18.97
C LYS A 114 10.16 -4.39 -18.80
N ARG A 115 11.16 -3.60 -18.41
CA ARG A 115 12.53 -4.08 -18.19
C ARG A 115 12.61 -5.13 -17.09
N ILE A 116 11.92 -4.97 -15.96
CA ILE A 116 11.84 -6.00 -14.91
C ILE A 116 11.28 -7.32 -15.46
N TRP A 117 10.34 -7.26 -16.40
CA TRP A 117 9.73 -8.45 -16.97
C TRP A 117 10.62 -9.16 -18.00
N VAL A 118 11.22 -8.40 -18.93
CA VAL A 118 11.95 -8.97 -20.09
C VAL A 118 13.46 -9.12 -19.89
N ASP A 119 14.08 -8.32 -19.03
CA ASP A 119 15.53 -8.30 -18.81
C ASP A 119 15.84 -9.03 -17.49
N THR A 120 16.19 -10.32 -17.61
CA THR A 120 16.52 -11.17 -16.45
C THR A 120 17.67 -10.60 -15.63
N ALA A 121 18.72 -10.06 -16.27
CA ALA A 121 19.87 -9.53 -15.55
C ALA A 121 19.50 -8.27 -14.75
N PHE A 122 18.67 -7.39 -15.33
CA PHE A 122 18.12 -6.25 -14.62
C PHE A 122 17.24 -6.67 -13.44
N ARG A 123 16.35 -7.66 -13.65
CA ARG A 123 15.49 -8.20 -12.59
C ARG A 123 16.31 -8.80 -11.45
N GLU A 124 17.31 -9.62 -11.74
CA GLU A 124 18.16 -10.24 -10.73
C GLU A 124 18.97 -9.20 -9.94
N ALA A 125 19.44 -8.14 -10.60
CA ALA A 125 20.11 -7.03 -9.92
C ALA A 125 19.16 -6.26 -8.99
N GLU A 126 17.91 -6.00 -9.40
CA GLU A 126 16.90 -5.38 -8.51
C GLU A 126 16.60 -6.28 -7.32
N VAL A 127 16.39 -7.59 -7.56
CA VAL A 127 16.14 -8.61 -6.54
C VAL A 127 17.25 -8.64 -5.49
N ALA A 128 18.52 -8.67 -5.93
CA ALA A 128 19.68 -8.69 -5.04
C ALA A 128 19.81 -7.38 -4.24
N PHE A 129 19.56 -6.24 -4.89
CA PHE A 129 19.62 -4.94 -4.22
C PHE A 129 18.57 -4.84 -3.09
N PHE A 130 17.32 -5.25 -3.37
CA PHE A 130 16.27 -5.18 -2.34
C PHE A 130 16.48 -6.22 -1.24
N ASP A 131 17.14 -7.36 -1.49
CA ASP A 131 17.53 -8.28 -0.41
C ASP A 131 18.43 -7.63 0.64
N GLU A 132 19.43 -6.89 0.17
CA GLU A 132 20.34 -6.18 1.07
C GLU A 132 19.60 -5.10 1.86
N ALA A 133 18.69 -4.35 1.20
CA ALA A 133 17.87 -3.34 1.85
C ALA A 133 16.91 -3.94 2.89
N HIS A 134 16.25 -5.05 2.55
CA HIS A 134 15.39 -5.81 3.45
C HIS A 134 16.15 -6.28 4.68
N LYS A 135 17.31 -6.91 4.47
CA LYS A 135 18.15 -7.39 5.58
C LYS A 135 18.56 -6.25 6.51
N ALA A 136 19.01 -5.12 5.95
CA ALA A 136 19.41 -3.97 6.75
C ALA A 136 18.25 -3.41 7.61
N GLU A 137 17.03 -3.38 7.05
CA GLU A 137 15.86 -2.93 7.78
C GLU A 137 15.39 -3.95 8.83
N THR A 138 15.37 -5.24 8.49
CA THR A 138 15.06 -6.34 9.42
C THR A 138 16.00 -6.34 10.63
N ASP A 139 17.30 -6.19 10.39
CA ASP A 139 18.33 -6.12 11.44
C ASP A 139 18.05 -4.93 12.39
N ARG A 140 17.70 -3.77 11.83
CA ARG A 140 17.38 -2.57 12.62
C ARG A 140 16.13 -2.74 13.48
N PHE A 141 15.10 -3.43 13.00
CA PHE A 141 13.89 -3.69 13.77
C PHE A 141 14.03 -4.85 14.77
N ALA A 142 15.18 -5.56 14.78
CA ALA A 142 15.47 -6.68 15.68
C ALA A 142 14.33 -7.72 15.75
N VAL A 143 13.79 -8.03 14.57
CA VAL A 143 12.54 -8.77 14.41
C VAL A 143 12.63 -10.16 15.03
N GLN A 144 11.78 -10.45 16.01
CA GLN A 144 11.71 -11.77 16.64
C GLN A 144 10.85 -12.71 15.80
N THR A 145 11.41 -13.86 15.42
CA THR A 145 10.73 -14.86 14.57
C THR A 145 10.42 -16.16 15.30
N THR A 146 10.71 -16.24 16.60
CA THR A 146 10.59 -17.46 17.39
C THR A 146 9.18 -18.06 17.30
N GLY A 147 9.10 -19.33 16.93
CA GLY A 147 7.84 -20.07 16.83
C GLY A 147 7.18 -20.02 15.44
N TRP A 148 7.75 -19.32 14.46
CA TRP A 148 7.24 -19.35 13.09
C TRP A 148 7.84 -20.49 12.26
N THR A 149 6.98 -21.32 11.67
CA THR A 149 7.32 -22.43 10.77
C THR A 149 6.94 -22.17 9.30
N GLY A 150 6.57 -20.94 8.95
CA GLY A 150 6.08 -20.56 7.61
C GLY A 150 4.56 -20.70 7.40
N ARG A 151 3.78 -21.15 8.40
CA ARG A 151 2.32 -21.30 8.26
C ARG A 151 1.59 -19.98 8.51
N LYS A 152 0.54 -19.69 7.73
CA LYS A 152 -0.26 -18.45 7.88
C LYS A 152 -0.83 -18.26 9.28
N ARG A 153 -1.34 -19.32 9.91
CA ARG A 153 -1.95 -19.26 11.25
C ARG A 153 -0.97 -18.80 12.34
N GLU A 154 0.33 -19.00 12.13
CA GLU A 154 1.38 -18.62 13.08
C GLU A 154 1.70 -17.13 13.04
N VAL A 155 1.11 -16.39 12.09
CA VAL A 155 1.19 -14.93 12.07
C VAL A 155 0.35 -14.29 13.19
N ILE A 156 -0.69 -14.98 13.66
CA ILE A 156 -1.71 -14.41 14.54
C ILE A 156 -1.13 -13.81 15.82
N PRO A 157 -0.18 -14.46 16.53
CA PRO A 157 0.45 -13.86 17.71
C PRO A 157 1.20 -12.55 17.40
N PHE A 158 1.87 -12.45 16.24
CA PHE A 158 2.55 -11.23 15.82
C PHE A 158 1.55 -10.11 15.50
N VAL A 159 0.50 -10.43 14.75
CA VAL A 159 -0.59 -9.49 14.44
C VAL A 159 -1.24 -8.99 15.73
N ASP A 160 -1.53 -9.88 16.67
CA ASP A 160 -2.12 -9.53 17.96
C ASP A 160 -1.22 -8.58 18.76
N ALA A 161 0.08 -8.88 18.84
CA ALA A 161 1.05 -8.04 19.54
C ALA A 161 1.14 -6.64 18.91
N PHE A 162 1.30 -6.54 17.59
CA PHE A 162 1.41 -5.26 16.88
C PHE A 162 0.12 -4.45 16.91
N CYS A 163 -1.04 -5.10 16.73
CA CYS A 163 -2.34 -4.44 16.84
C CYS A 163 -2.54 -3.88 18.26
N LYS A 164 -2.24 -4.67 19.30
CA LYS A 164 -2.36 -4.22 20.69
C LYS A 164 -1.44 -3.04 21.03
N SER A 165 -0.22 -3.01 20.50
CA SER A 165 0.70 -1.87 20.74
C SER A 165 0.25 -0.57 20.06
N LEU A 166 -0.70 -0.65 19.12
CA LEU A 166 -1.27 0.47 18.38
C LEU A 166 -2.74 0.75 18.76
N ASP A 167 -3.14 0.30 19.96
CA ASP A 167 -4.48 0.47 20.53
C ASP A 167 -5.65 -0.16 19.75
N PHE A 168 -5.37 -1.11 18.85
CA PHE A 168 -6.43 -1.92 18.25
C PHE A 168 -6.95 -2.93 19.27
N LYS A 169 -8.28 -2.98 19.40
CA LYS A 169 -8.99 -3.89 20.29
C LYS A 169 -9.27 -5.21 19.59
N ALA A 170 -8.84 -6.32 20.20
CA ALA A 170 -9.10 -7.67 19.69
C ALA A 170 -10.60 -8.03 19.78
N LEU A 171 -11.14 -8.58 18.69
CA LEU A 171 -12.52 -9.01 18.53
C LEU A 171 -12.56 -10.33 17.74
N ARG A 172 -12.75 -11.46 18.41
CA ARG A 172 -12.84 -12.85 17.89
C ARG A 172 -11.88 -13.22 16.73
N LYS A 173 -12.09 -12.68 15.52
CA LYS A 173 -11.33 -12.97 14.28
C LYS A 173 -10.61 -11.74 13.68
N CYS A 174 -10.64 -10.60 14.35
CA CYS A 174 -10.11 -9.34 13.85
C CYS A 174 -9.65 -8.42 15.02
N TRP A 175 -8.98 -7.34 14.68
CA TRP A 175 -8.62 -6.25 15.58
C TRP A 175 -9.18 -4.95 15.03
N ARG A 176 -9.73 -4.09 15.89
CA ARG A 176 -10.38 -2.85 15.47
C ARG A 176 -9.88 -1.63 16.23
N LYS A 177 -9.67 -0.54 15.51
CA LYS A 177 -9.43 0.79 16.04
C LYS A 177 -10.52 1.72 15.52
N ASN A 178 -11.12 2.52 16.40
CA ASN A 178 -12.12 3.50 16.00
C ASN A 178 -11.48 4.88 16.00
N ILE A 179 -11.66 5.64 14.92
CA ILE A 179 -11.21 7.02 14.75
C ILE A 179 -12.43 7.86 14.38
N GLY A 180 -13.00 8.59 15.34
CA GLY A 180 -14.32 9.18 15.19
C GLY A 180 -15.36 8.11 14.83
N ASP A 181 -16.08 8.32 13.73
CA ASP A 181 -17.08 7.39 13.21
C ASP A 181 -16.51 6.34 12.24
N LEU A 182 -15.20 6.38 11.96
CA LEU A 182 -14.53 5.38 11.13
C LEU A 182 -14.01 4.21 11.97
N VAL A 183 -14.16 3.01 11.43
CA VAL A 183 -13.67 1.76 11.99
C VAL A 183 -12.60 1.19 11.08
N PHE A 184 -11.39 1.05 11.62
CA PHE A 184 -10.23 0.44 10.98
C PHE A 184 -10.11 -0.99 11.49
N GLU A 185 -10.25 -1.97 10.61
CA GLU A 185 -10.25 -3.39 10.94
C GLU A 185 -9.07 -4.10 10.27
N VAL A 186 -8.31 -4.83 11.09
CA VAL A 186 -7.27 -5.76 10.66
C VAL A 186 -7.77 -7.17 10.89
N SER A 187 -7.60 -8.06 9.91
CA SER A 187 -7.88 -9.49 10.05
C SER A 187 -6.88 -10.33 9.27
N VAL A 188 -6.89 -11.65 9.49
CA VAL A 188 -5.95 -12.58 8.84
C VAL A 188 -6.70 -13.45 7.84
N ASP A 189 -6.19 -13.56 6.62
CA ASP A 189 -6.66 -14.50 5.60
C ASP A 189 -6.06 -15.90 5.81
N LEU A 190 -6.84 -16.77 6.43
CA LEU A 190 -6.46 -18.17 6.65
C LEU A 190 -6.92 -19.11 5.52
N GLY A 191 -7.52 -18.58 4.45
CA GLY A 191 -7.98 -19.36 3.31
C GLY A 191 -6.86 -19.79 2.35
N GLY A 192 -7.18 -20.76 1.49
CA GLY A 192 -6.31 -21.21 0.40
C GLY A 192 -5.07 -21.97 0.87
N ASN A 193 -3.92 -21.65 0.29
CA ASN A 193 -2.63 -22.26 0.66
C ASN A 193 -2.32 -21.99 2.14
N PRO A 194 -2.05 -23.02 2.97
CA PRO A 194 -1.73 -22.84 4.38
C PRO A 194 -0.35 -22.21 4.63
N SER A 195 0.54 -22.23 3.64
CA SER A 195 1.84 -21.58 3.67
C SER A 195 1.70 -20.07 3.42
N CYS A 196 2.51 -19.29 4.13
CA CYS A 196 2.63 -17.86 3.91
C CYS A 196 3.48 -17.63 2.65
N ILE A 197 2.92 -16.94 1.65
CA ILE A 197 3.62 -16.51 0.42
C ILE A 197 3.74 -14.98 0.40
N THR A 198 2.77 -14.30 1.03
CA THR A 198 2.74 -12.87 1.32
C THR A 198 2.10 -12.66 2.70
N PRO A 199 2.28 -11.51 3.35
CA PRO A 199 1.59 -11.19 4.60
C PRO A 199 0.07 -11.44 4.46
N PRO A 200 -0.53 -12.37 5.23
CA PRO A 200 -1.90 -12.80 5.00
C PRO A 200 -2.89 -11.85 5.70
N LEU A 201 -2.75 -10.54 5.47
CA LEU A 201 -3.51 -9.51 6.15
C LEU A 201 -4.66 -9.02 5.26
N LYS A 202 -5.78 -8.70 5.90
CA LYS A 202 -6.90 -7.98 5.29
C LYS A 202 -7.16 -6.73 6.11
N PHE A 203 -7.29 -5.62 5.40
CA PHE A 203 -7.55 -4.32 5.99
C PHE A 203 -8.87 -3.80 5.45
N LYS A 204 -9.71 -3.32 6.37
CA LYS A 204 -10.99 -2.72 6.02
C LYS A 204 -11.17 -1.40 6.73
N ILE A 205 -11.71 -0.42 6.01
CA ILE A 205 -12.19 0.84 6.58
C ILE A 205 -13.68 0.92 6.28
N TYR A 206 -14.49 1.20 7.30
CA TYR A 206 -15.93 1.42 7.13
C TYR A 206 -16.45 2.43 8.14
N HIS A 207 -17.60 3.02 7.83
CA HIS A 207 -18.29 3.90 8.77
C HIS A 207 -19.06 3.06 9.80
N ALA A 208 -19.13 3.52 11.05
CA ALA A 208 -19.76 2.79 12.16
C ALA A 208 -21.22 2.41 11.87
N ASP A 209 -21.94 3.30 11.17
CA ASP A 209 -23.34 3.15 10.78
C ASP A 209 -23.56 2.35 9.48
N GLU A 210 -22.53 2.15 8.66
CA GLU A 210 -22.63 1.52 7.33
C GLU A 210 -21.56 0.44 7.15
N ARG A 211 -21.74 -0.66 7.88
CA ARG A 211 -20.72 -1.73 7.96
C ARG A 211 -20.55 -2.55 6.68
N ASP A 212 -21.57 -2.58 5.83
CA ASP A 212 -21.55 -3.38 4.59
C ASP A 212 -20.84 -2.65 3.44
N PHE A 213 -20.72 -1.32 3.52
CA PHE A 213 -20.00 -0.53 2.53
C PHE A 213 -18.58 -0.26 3.02
N VAL A 214 -17.65 -1.09 2.53
CA VAL A 214 -16.26 -1.13 3.00
C VAL A 214 -15.30 -0.64 1.93
N TYR A 215 -14.27 0.08 2.39
CA TYR A 215 -13.00 0.14 1.70
C TYR A 215 -12.22 -1.12 2.06
N ASP A 216 -12.19 -2.08 1.14
CA ASP A 216 -11.38 -3.29 1.27
C ASP A 216 -10.01 -3.06 0.61
N LEU A 217 -8.94 -3.07 1.43
CA LEU A 217 -7.56 -2.93 0.95
C LEU A 217 -6.87 -4.30 0.81
N GLN A 218 -7.65 -5.39 0.70
CA GLN A 218 -7.11 -6.71 0.42
C GLN A 218 -6.36 -6.73 -0.93
N GLY A 219 -5.23 -7.44 -0.97
CA GLY A 219 -4.46 -7.68 -2.20
C GLY A 219 -3.32 -6.70 -2.46
N GLY A 220 -2.96 -5.84 -1.51
CA GLY A 220 -1.74 -5.02 -1.53
C GLY A 220 -1.76 -3.83 -2.50
N LEU A 221 -2.43 -3.96 -3.65
CA LEU A 221 -2.49 -2.92 -4.70
C LEU A 221 -3.01 -1.57 -4.21
N ALA A 222 -3.98 -1.56 -3.30
CA ALA A 222 -4.48 -0.31 -2.72
C ALA A 222 -3.39 0.39 -1.91
N LEU A 223 -2.69 -0.33 -1.02
CA LEU A 223 -1.60 0.22 -0.22
C LEU A 223 -0.42 0.66 -1.09
N GLU A 224 -0.06 -0.12 -2.12
CA GLU A 224 0.96 0.26 -3.11
C GLU A 224 0.62 1.57 -3.84
N ARG A 225 -0.66 1.79 -4.17
CA ARG A 225 -1.08 3.05 -4.79
C ARG A 225 -1.13 4.22 -3.81
N LEU A 226 -1.43 3.96 -2.54
CA LEU A 226 -1.39 4.99 -1.50
C LEU A 226 0.05 5.37 -1.13
N VAL A 227 0.97 4.41 -1.15
CA VAL A 227 2.41 4.56 -0.88
C VAL A 227 3.19 3.70 -1.89
N PRO A 228 3.67 4.29 -3.00
CA PRO A 228 4.45 3.57 -4.02
C PRO A 228 5.71 2.92 -3.46
N GLY A 229 6.00 1.69 -3.89
CA GLY A 229 7.09 0.86 -3.41
C GLY A 229 6.78 0.12 -2.10
N PHE A 230 5.55 0.22 -1.58
CA PHE A 230 5.15 -0.50 -0.38
C PHE A 230 5.06 -2.01 -0.58
N GLU A 231 4.83 -2.48 -1.81
CA GLU A 231 4.81 -3.89 -2.17
C GLU A 231 6.15 -4.60 -1.87
N GLU A 232 7.26 -3.88 -1.73
CA GLU A 232 8.52 -4.48 -1.27
C GLU A 232 8.34 -5.19 0.09
N TYR A 233 7.52 -4.66 1.01
CA TYR A 233 7.20 -5.35 2.28
C TYR A 233 6.38 -6.64 2.12
N ALA A 234 5.83 -6.92 0.94
CA ALA A 234 5.15 -8.17 0.64
C ALA A 234 6.11 -9.23 0.05
N ARG A 235 7.31 -8.83 -0.38
CA ARG A 235 8.34 -9.71 -0.96
C ARG A 235 9.17 -10.37 0.14
N CYS A 236 8.56 -11.29 0.86
CA CYS A 236 9.20 -11.95 2.00
C CYS A 236 9.91 -13.24 1.58
N ARG A 237 11.19 -13.40 1.97
CA ARG A 237 11.99 -14.59 1.62
C ARG A 237 12.21 -15.53 2.79
N ASP A 238 12.30 -14.96 3.99
CA ASP A 238 12.44 -15.71 5.22
C ASP A 238 11.45 -15.23 6.29
N ALA A 239 11.45 -15.92 7.44
CA ALA A 239 10.53 -15.62 8.53
C ALA A 239 10.68 -14.18 9.05
N ALA A 240 11.89 -13.59 9.01
CA ALA A 240 12.13 -12.26 9.53
C ALA A 240 11.54 -11.21 8.59
N ASP A 241 11.72 -11.37 7.28
CA ASP A 241 11.06 -10.54 6.27
C ASP A 241 9.55 -10.61 6.39
N TYR A 242 8.99 -11.78 6.68
CA TYR A 242 7.55 -11.91 6.84
C TYR A 242 7.03 -11.18 8.09
N VAL A 243 7.70 -11.29 9.24
CA VAL A 243 7.28 -10.56 10.44
C VAL A 243 7.43 -9.06 10.22
N LEU A 244 8.53 -8.63 9.56
CA LEU A 244 8.72 -7.23 9.17
C LEU A 244 7.58 -6.76 8.27
N GLY A 245 7.25 -7.52 7.23
CA GLY A 245 6.16 -7.22 6.30
C GLY A 245 4.82 -7.06 7.03
N VAL A 246 4.50 -7.99 7.94
CA VAL A 246 3.29 -7.93 8.77
C VAL A 246 3.28 -6.66 9.61
N LYS A 247 4.39 -6.33 10.27
CA LYS A 247 4.53 -5.12 11.06
C LYS A 247 4.33 -3.87 10.20
N ALA A 248 5.04 -3.75 9.09
CA ALA A 248 4.97 -2.63 8.16
C ALA A 248 3.54 -2.38 7.64
N HIS A 249 2.81 -3.43 7.28
CA HIS A 249 1.42 -3.32 6.82
C HIS A 249 0.48 -2.80 7.91
N ILE A 250 0.61 -3.30 9.14
CA ILE A 250 -0.20 -2.83 10.27
C ILE A 250 0.14 -1.38 10.62
N GLU A 251 1.43 -1.04 10.64
CA GLU A 251 1.91 0.31 10.97
C GLU A 251 1.48 1.33 9.90
N LEU A 252 1.62 1.03 8.61
CA LEU A 252 1.12 1.91 7.55
C LEU A 252 -0.40 2.10 7.66
N PHE A 253 -1.14 1.02 7.91
CA PHE A 253 -2.59 1.11 8.10
C PHE A 253 -2.96 1.98 9.31
N ASN A 254 -2.19 1.89 10.40
CA ASN A 254 -2.36 2.75 11.56
C ASN A 254 -2.03 4.23 11.25
N VAL A 255 -0.96 4.50 10.49
CA VAL A 255 -0.62 5.86 10.05
C VAL A 255 -1.75 6.48 9.22
N ILE A 256 -2.35 5.70 8.32
CA ILE A 256 -3.54 6.12 7.57
C ILE A 256 -4.69 6.42 8.54
N ALA A 257 -4.95 5.56 9.52
CA ALA A 257 -5.99 5.78 10.52
C ALA A 257 -5.78 7.09 11.31
N ASP A 258 -4.56 7.33 11.77
CA ASP A 258 -4.22 8.49 12.60
C ASP A 258 -4.35 9.80 11.80
N SER A 259 -4.15 9.77 10.49
CA SER A 259 -4.36 10.95 9.62
C SER A 259 -5.80 11.48 9.61
N PHE A 260 -6.79 10.62 9.92
CA PHE A 260 -8.19 11.03 10.06
C PHE A 260 -8.51 11.62 11.44
N SER A 261 -7.66 11.40 12.44
CA SER A 261 -7.81 12.00 13.77
C SER A 261 -7.48 13.50 13.79
N SER A 262 -6.69 13.97 12.82
CA SER A 262 -6.18 15.35 12.76
C SER A 262 -6.97 16.28 11.84
N SER A 263 -8.05 15.81 11.23
CA SER A 263 -8.91 16.65 10.39
C SER A 263 -9.87 17.46 11.28
N PRO A 264 -9.82 18.81 11.26
CA PRO A 264 -10.83 19.61 11.95
C PRO A 264 -12.20 19.35 11.32
N ALA A 265 -13.20 19.12 12.17
CA ALA A 265 -14.61 18.98 11.80
C ALA A 265 -15.18 20.26 11.17
#